data_AF-A0A4Y7QN33-F1
#
_entry.id   AF-A0A4Y7QN33-F1
#
_cell.length_a   1.000
_cell.length_b   1.000
_cell.length_c   1.000
_cell.angle_alpha   90.00
_cell.angle_beta   90.00
_cell.angle_gamma   90.00
#
_symmetry.space_group_name_H-M   'P 1'
#
loop_
_entity.id
_entity.type
_entity.pdbx_description
1 polymer ?
#
loop_
_entity_poly.entity_id
_entity_poly.type
_entity_poly.pdbx_seq_one_letter_code
_entity_poly.pdbx_strand_id
1 'polypeptide(L)'
;MTKVVDFGQAEKKAKLRDSKIDSIYDQLQTGGYSEEERAMLLQMLSKMSGGEEYFIGKKKKPTDRVRFVQIIMDNIDYLIEIGYLSSKEEAFLFKLTSSVEFKTNVLVERETNNPASPTYLAEKFKMTRQSISSVMNGLLKKGILAVAQSGVTTEDGRVCTSRTWFVNPNVMCCSPKDGIDKATQHIFRDSLRNFKVEDQGKKKHKLPIYLF
;
A
#
# COMPACT_ATOMS: atom_id res chain seq x y z
N MET A 1 7.60 69.05 -28.29
CA MET A 1 7.30 67.97 -29.26
C MET A 1 7.18 66.67 -28.49
N THR A 2 6.00 66.03 -28.52
CA THR A 2 5.75 64.76 -27.82
C THR A 2 6.12 63.62 -28.75
N LYS A 3 7.11 62.80 -28.39
CA LYS A 3 7.49 61.61 -29.17
C LYS A 3 6.35 60.58 -29.07
N VAL A 4 5.65 60.32 -30.17
CA VAL A 4 4.74 59.17 -30.28
C VAL A 4 5.61 57.93 -30.46
N VAL A 5 5.54 57.00 -29.52
CA VAL A 5 6.27 55.71 -29.57
C VAL A 5 5.36 54.69 -30.25
N ASP A 6 5.82 54.10 -31.36
CA ASP A 6 5.10 53.05 -32.10
C ASP A 6 5.27 51.70 -31.39
N PHE A 7 4.17 51.18 -30.85
CA PHE A 7 4.11 49.88 -30.15
C PHE A 7 3.73 48.71 -31.08
N GLY A 8 3.40 48.96 -32.35
CA GLY A 8 2.88 47.92 -33.25
C GLY A 8 3.85 46.76 -33.48
N GLN A 9 5.15 47.03 -33.53
CA GLN A 9 6.17 45.98 -33.63
C GLN A 9 6.31 45.16 -32.35
N ALA A 10 6.20 45.81 -31.18
CA ALA A 10 6.29 45.13 -29.89
C ALA A 10 5.06 44.23 -29.66
N GLU A 11 3.86 44.72 -30.02
CA GLU A 11 2.61 43.97 -29.91
C GLU A 11 2.58 42.77 -30.86
N LYS A 12 3.06 42.92 -32.10
CA LYS A 12 3.17 41.81 -33.06
C LYS A 12 4.14 40.73 -32.57
N LYS A 13 5.27 41.11 -31.97
CA LYS A 13 6.22 40.16 -31.36
C LYS A 13 5.65 39.48 -30.11
N ALA A 14 4.84 40.18 -29.32
CA ALA A 14 4.14 39.60 -28.18
C ALA A 14 3.14 38.53 -28.63
N LYS A 15 2.25 38.87 -29.56
CA LYS A 15 1.26 37.93 -30.15
C LYS A 15 1.92 36.68 -30.73
N LEU A 16 3.05 36.82 -31.43
CA LEU A 16 3.80 35.67 -31.97
C LEU A 16 4.38 34.76 -30.89
N ARG A 17 4.82 35.31 -29.74
CA ARG A 17 5.25 34.48 -28.60
C ARG A 17 4.09 33.75 -27.98
N ASP A 18 2.99 34.45 -27.74
CA ASP A 18 1.82 33.89 -27.07
C ASP A 18 1.23 32.74 -27.90
N SER A 19 1.07 32.93 -29.22
CA SER A 19 0.63 31.85 -30.12
C SER A 19 1.59 30.65 -30.15
N LYS A 20 2.90 30.87 -29.97
CA LYS A 20 3.88 29.79 -29.91
C LYS A 20 3.81 29.03 -28.58
N ILE A 21 3.53 29.73 -27.49
CA ILE A 21 3.29 29.14 -26.16
C ILE A 21 2.01 28.31 -26.18
N ASP A 22 0.92 28.86 -26.73
CA ASP A 22 -0.37 28.17 -26.83
C ASP A 22 -0.27 26.90 -27.67
N SER A 23 0.44 26.95 -28.80
CA SER A 23 0.70 25.76 -29.63
C SER A 23 1.46 24.66 -28.88
N ILE A 24 2.36 25.01 -27.96
CA ILE A 24 3.08 24.02 -27.13
C ILE A 24 2.13 23.45 -26.08
N TYR A 25 1.27 24.28 -25.49
CA TYR A 25 0.26 23.82 -24.52
C TYR A 25 -0.74 22.85 -25.15
N ASP A 26 -1.22 23.11 -26.37
CA ASP A 26 -2.15 22.23 -27.07
C ASP A 26 -1.53 20.87 -27.38
N GLN A 27 -0.27 20.84 -27.83
CA GLN A 27 0.49 19.59 -28.03
C GLN A 27 0.66 18.79 -26.75
N LEU A 28 0.84 19.47 -25.62
CA LEU A 28 0.93 18.84 -24.30
C LEU A 28 -0.40 18.23 -23.83
N GLN A 29 -1.55 18.78 -24.25
CA GLN A 29 -2.87 18.26 -23.88
C GLN A 29 -3.28 17.01 -24.66
N THR A 30 -2.79 16.83 -25.89
CA THR A 30 -3.19 15.70 -26.76
C THR A 30 -2.47 14.38 -26.52
N GLY A 31 -1.57 14.30 -25.53
CA GLY A 31 -0.82 13.06 -25.22
C GLY A 31 0.45 13.26 -24.41
N GLY A 32 0.91 14.51 -24.25
CA GLY A 32 2.14 14.85 -23.54
C GLY A 32 3.40 14.32 -24.24
N TYR A 33 4.57 14.68 -23.71
CA TYR A 33 5.84 14.14 -24.20
C TYR A 33 6.03 12.69 -23.78
N SER A 34 6.54 11.88 -24.71
CA SER A 34 7.11 10.55 -24.46
C SER A 34 8.31 10.61 -23.51
N GLU A 35 8.73 9.46 -22.98
CA GLU A 35 9.89 9.40 -22.07
C GLU A 35 11.19 9.83 -22.76
N GLU A 36 11.36 9.52 -24.05
CA GLU A 36 12.53 9.94 -24.85
C GLU A 36 12.58 11.47 -25.02
N GLU A 37 11.44 12.09 -25.35
CA GLU A 37 11.34 13.55 -25.48
C GLU A 37 11.59 14.27 -24.15
N ARG A 38 11.12 13.71 -23.02
CA ARG A 38 11.41 14.24 -21.69
C ARG A 38 12.90 14.16 -21.34
N ALA A 39 13.56 13.06 -21.69
CA ALA A 39 15.00 12.91 -21.49
C ALA A 39 15.79 13.93 -22.32
N MET A 40 15.39 14.15 -23.58
CA MET A 40 16.01 15.15 -24.46
C MET A 40 15.85 16.57 -23.92
N LEU A 41 14.67 16.93 -23.41
CA LEU A 41 14.42 18.23 -22.77
C LEU A 41 15.30 18.45 -21.53
N LEU A 42 15.43 17.45 -20.66
CA LEU A 42 16.31 17.49 -19.51
C LEU A 42 17.79 17.67 -19.91
N GLN A 43 18.22 16.98 -20.96
CA GLN A 43 19.58 17.12 -21.49
C GLN A 43 19.84 18.51 -22.08
N MET A 44 18.87 19.09 -22.79
CA MET A 44 18.98 20.47 -23.30
C MET A 44 19.08 21.49 -22.16
N LEU A 45 18.24 21.37 -21.14
CA LEU A 45 18.30 22.23 -19.95
C LEU A 45 19.66 22.13 -19.26
N SER A 46 20.16 20.92 -19.05
CA SER A 46 21.49 20.70 -18.49
C SER A 46 22.59 21.39 -19.29
N LYS A 47 22.57 21.25 -20.63
CA LYS A 47 23.54 21.92 -21.51
C LYS A 47 23.43 23.44 -21.46
N MET A 48 22.22 23.99 -21.42
CA MET A 48 21.99 25.44 -21.34
C MET A 48 22.46 26.03 -20.02
N SER A 49 22.32 25.29 -18.92
CA SER A 49 22.73 25.72 -17.58
C SER A 49 24.19 25.37 -17.26
N GLY A 50 25.02 25.05 -18.26
CA GLY A 50 26.45 24.81 -18.05
C GLY A 50 26.80 23.48 -17.38
N GLY A 51 25.94 22.46 -17.52
CA GLY A 51 26.17 21.10 -17.02
C GLY A 51 25.46 20.77 -15.70
N GLU A 52 24.56 21.63 -15.22
CA GLU A 52 23.72 21.31 -14.06
C GLU A 52 22.78 20.12 -14.34
N GLU A 53 22.54 19.28 -13.33
CA GLU A 53 21.62 18.15 -13.42
C GLU A 53 20.20 18.55 -13.03
N TYR A 54 19.24 18.27 -13.91
CA TYR A 54 17.81 18.53 -13.69
C TYR A 54 17.03 17.22 -13.61
N PHE A 55 16.00 17.17 -12.77
CA PHE A 55 15.08 16.03 -12.66
C PHE A 55 13.61 16.49 -12.66
N ILE A 56 12.71 15.64 -13.17
CA ILE A 56 11.26 15.87 -13.11
C ILE A 56 10.66 14.96 -12.05
N GLY A 57 10.26 15.53 -10.92
CA GLY A 57 9.51 14.84 -9.88
C GLY A 57 8.01 15.03 -10.05
N LYS A 58 7.22 13.94 -9.96
CA LYS A 58 5.77 14.06 -9.75
C LYS A 58 5.50 14.36 -8.29
N LYS A 59 4.76 15.44 -8.02
CA LYS A 59 4.22 15.68 -6.67
C LYS A 59 3.24 14.54 -6.35
N LYS A 60 3.51 13.79 -5.27
CA LYS A 60 2.55 12.78 -4.78
C LYS A 60 1.21 13.46 -4.53
N LYS A 61 0.13 12.90 -5.08
CA LYS A 61 -1.21 13.39 -4.81
C LYS A 61 -1.50 13.22 -3.31
N PRO A 62 -2.30 14.09 -2.69
CA PRO A 62 -2.72 13.89 -1.31
C PRO A 62 -3.33 12.50 -1.07
N THR A 63 -4.03 11.96 -2.08
CA THR A 63 -4.60 10.60 -2.10
C THR A 63 -3.55 9.49 -2.00
N ASP A 64 -2.33 9.72 -2.48
CA ASP A 64 -1.25 8.70 -2.45
C ASP A 64 -0.72 8.48 -1.02
N ARG A 65 -1.14 9.30 -0.06
CA ARG A 65 -0.86 9.14 1.38
C ARG A 65 -1.90 8.29 2.09
N VAL A 66 -3.04 8.01 1.44
CA VAL A 66 -4.12 7.21 2.03
C VAL A 66 -3.70 5.76 2.00
N ARG A 67 -3.64 5.16 3.20
CA ARG A 67 -3.44 3.72 3.34
C ARG A 67 -4.79 3.03 3.30
N PHE A 68 -4.87 1.95 2.57
CA PHE A 68 -6.04 1.08 2.52
C PHE A 68 -5.59 -0.37 2.55
N VAL A 69 -6.45 -1.23 3.06
CA VAL A 69 -6.25 -2.67 3.04
C VAL A 69 -7.02 -3.25 1.86
N GLN A 70 -6.34 -4.03 1.04
CA GLN A 70 -6.91 -4.81 -0.05
C GLN A 70 -7.32 -6.18 0.49
N ILE A 71 -8.46 -6.69 0.03
CA ILE A 71 -8.94 -8.03 0.34
C ILE A 71 -8.80 -8.88 -0.92
N ILE A 72 -8.27 -10.09 -0.79
CA ILE A 72 -8.20 -11.04 -1.91
C ILE A 72 -9.54 -11.76 -2.01
N MET A 73 -10.41 -11.27 -2.91
CA MET A 73 -11.81 -11.69 -3.02
C MET A 73 -11.95 -13.20 -3.15
N ASP A 74 -11.30 -13.82 -4.14
CA ASP A 74 -11.36 -15.28 -4.37
C ASP A 74 -10.97 -16.09 -3.12
N ASN A 75 -10.02 -15.58 -2.33
CA ASN A 75 -9.60 -16.25 -1.09
C ASN A 75 -10.64 -16.09 0.01
N ILE A 76 -11.18 -14.89 0.23
CA ILE A 76 -12.21 -14.67 1.24
C ILE A 76 -13.48 -15.45 0.90
N ASP A 77 -13.93 -15.37 -0.34
CA ASP A 77 -15.13 -16.09 -0.81
C ASP A 77 -14.96 -17.60 -0.57
N TYR A 78 -13.80 -18.16 -0.95
CA TYR A 78 -13.51 -19.58 -0.68
C TYR A 78 -13.50 -19.92 0.82
N LEU A 79 -12.89 -19.08 1.66
CA LEU A 79 -12.85 -19.32 3.12
C LEU A 79 -14.25 -19.26 3.74
N ILE A 80 -15.14 -18.40 3.24
CA ILE A 80 -16.54 -18.32 3.65
C ILE A 80 -17.31 -19.56 3.20
N GLU A 81 -17.19 -19.95 1.93
CA GLU A 81 -17.89 -21.11 1.35
C GLU A 81 -17.62 -22.41 2.11
N ILE A 82 -16.38 -22.62 2.56
CA ILE A 82 -16.00 -23.82 3.31
C ILE A 82 -16.26 -23.70 4.82
N GLY A 83 -16.78 -22.57 5.30
CA GLY A 83 -17.05 -22.32 6.72
C GLY A 83 -15.77 -22.24 7.56
N TYR A 84 -14.66 -21.74 7.00
CA TYR A 84 -13.38 -21.73 7.71
C TYR A 84 -13.33 -20.69 8.82
N LEU A 85 -14.01 -19.56 8.65
CA LEU A 85 -14.07 -18.47 9.63
C LEU A 85 -15.44 -18.48 10.31
N SER A 86 -15.44 -18.20 11.61
CA SER A 86 -16.67 -17.90 12.35
C SER A 86 -17.08 -16.44 12.13
N SER A 87 -18.36 -16.11 12.32
CA SER A 87 -18.84 -14.72 12.19
C SER A 87 -18.12 -13.74 13.13
N LYS A 88 -17.66 -14.21 14.29
CA LYS A 88 -16.85 -13.40 15.21
C LYS A 88 -15.47 -13.07 14.63
N GLU A 89 -14.86 -14.03 13.95
CA GLU A 89 -13.56 -13.85 13.30
C GLU A 89 -13.67 -12.95 12.07
N GLU A 90 -14.70 -13.11 11.25
CA GLU A 90 -14.99 -12.24 10.10
C GLU A 90 -15.17 -10.78 10.52
N ALA A 91 -16.03 -10.53 11.51
CA ALA A 91 -16.25 -9.20 12.06
C ALA A 91 -14.96 -8.61 12.68
N PHE A 92 -14.11 -9.46 13.26
CA PHE A 92 -12.85 -9.04 13.83
C PHE A 92 -11.82 -8.66 12.76
N LEU A 93 -11.72 -9.40 11.66
CA LEU A 93 -10.87 -9.05 10.51
C LEU A 93 -11.24 -7.67 9.95
N PHE A 94 -12.54 -7.37 9.84
CA PHE A 94 -12.99 -6.04 9.44
C PHE A 94 -12.49 -4.94 10.38
N LYS A 95 -12.57 -5.15 11.71
CA LYS A 95 -12.03 -4.19 12.71
C LYS A 95 -10.52 -3.99 12.58
N LEU A 96 -9.79 -5.07 12.26
CA LEU A 96 -8.33 -5.04 12.12
C LEU A 96 -7.84 -4.20 10.94
N THR A 97 -8.66 -3.96 9.91
CA THR A 97 -8.30 -3.12 8.75
C THR A 97 -7.67 -1.78 9.16
N SER A 98 -8.20 -1.17 10.23
CA SER A 98 -7.74 0.10 10.77
C SER A 98 -6.36 0.07 11.46
N SER A 99 -5.82 -1.12 11.74
CA SER A 99 -4.58 -1.34 12.49
C SER A 99 -3.48 -2.00 11.64
N VAL A 100 -3.74 -2.40 10.40
CA VAL A 100 -2.72 -3.01 9.53
C VAL A 100 -1.72 -1.95 9.02
N GLU A 101 -0.44 -2.16 9.28
CA GLU A 101 0.64 -1.32 8.79
C GLU A 101 0.97 -1.62 7.32
N PHE A 102 1.42 -0.59 6.61
CA PHE A 102 1.82 -0.68 5.21
C PHE A 102 3.06 -1.56 5.04
N LYS A 103 3.10 -2.38 3.99
CA LYS A 103 4.15 -3.38 3.63
C LYS A 103 4.34 -4.53 4.60
N THR A 104 4.55 -4.23 5.88
CA THR A 104 4.86 -5.23 6.92
C THR A 104 3.64 -6.02 7.34
N ASN A 105 2.43 -5.52 7.08
CA ASN A 105 1.18 -6.14 7.51
C ASN A 105 1.10 -6.40 9.03
N VAL A 106 1.95 -5.72 9.82
CA VAL A 106 1.95 -5.78 11.28
C VAL A 106 0.72 -5.03 11.80
N LEU A 107 0.10 -5.56 12.84
CA LEU A 107 -0.91 -4.84 13.59
C LEU A 107 -0.22 -3.80 14.47
N VAL A 108 -0.54 -2.52 14.28
CA VAL A 108 0.09 -1.40 14.98
C VAL A 108 -0.91 -0.51 15.71
N GLU A 109 -0.43 0.07 16.79
CA GLU A 109 -1.03 1.20 17.48
C GLU A 109 -0.77 2.46 16.64
N ARG A 110 -1.82 3.13 16.15
CA ARG A 110 -1.63 4.19 15.13
C ARG A 110 -0.95 5.44 15.68
N GLU A 111 -1.08 5.69 16.97
CA GLU A 111 -0.54 6.88 17.64
C GLU A 111 0.95 6.73 17.96
N THR A 112 1.37 5.52 18.35
CA THR A 112 2.74 5.24 18.82
C THR A 112 3.58 4.49 17.78
N ASN A 113 2.95 3.94 16.74
CA ASN A 113 3.52 3.02 15.75
C ASN A 113 4.14 1.74 16.35
N ASN A 114 3.79 1.43 17.59
CA ASN A 114 4.20 0.20 18.28
C ASN A 114 3.34 -1.00 17.82
N PRO A 115 3.84 -2.24 17.93
CA PRO A 115 3.02 -3.42 17.71
C PRO A 115 1.79 -3.43 18.63
N ALA A 116 0.62 -3.63 18.05
CA ALA A 116 -0.65 -3.61 18.76
C ALA A 116 -0.76 -4.78 19.74
N SER A 117 -0.95 -4.44 21.02
CA SER A 117 -1.24 -5.44 22.05
C SER A 117 -2.72 -5.85 22.04
N PRO A 118 -3.07 -7.06 22.53
CA PRO A 118 -4.47 -7.43 22.75
C PRO A 118 -5.23 -6.48 23.68
N THR A 119 -4.54 -5.85 24.63
CA THR A 119 -5.12 -4.84 25.53
C THR A 119 -5.51 -3.58 24.77
N TYR A 120 -4.60 -3.05 23.94
CA TYR A 120 -4.89 -1.91 23.08
C TYR A 120 -6.05 -2.20 22.12
N LEU A 121 -6.07 -3.37 21.48
CA LEU A 121 -7.16 -3.74 20.57
C LEU A 121 -8.51 -3.87 21.30
N ALA A 122 -8.50 -4.33 22.55
CA ALA A 122 -9.70 -4.39 23.40
C ALA A 122 -10.29 -3.01 23.67
N GLU A 123 -9.44 -2.05 24.04
CA GLU A 123 -9.82 -0.65 24.25
C GLU A 123 -10.32 -0.01 22.95
N LYS A 124 -9.53 -0.12 21.87
CA LYS A 124 -9.86 0.46 20.56
C LYS A 124 -11.19 -0.06 20.02
N PHE A 125 -11.48 -1.35 20.17
CA PHE A 125 -12.69 -1.97 19.63
C PHE A 125 -13.85 -2.02 20.61
N LYS A 126 -13.69 -1.51 21.84
CA LYS A 126 -14.67 -1.54 22.92
C LYS A 126 -15.16 -2.98 23.22
N MET A 127 -14.20 -3.89 23.33
CA MET A 127 -14.43 -5.32 23.59
C MET A 127 -13.63 -5.75 24.81
N THR A 128 -14.00 -6.88 25.42
CA THR A 128 -13.21 -7.44 26.52
C THR A 128 -11.88 -7.99 26.01
N ARG A 129 -10.81 -7.84 26.79
CA ARG A 129 -9.50 -8.40 26.45
C ARG A 129 -9.56 -9.92 26.24
N GLN A 130 -10.37 -10.62 27.02
CA GLN A 130 -10.60 -12.06 26.90
C GLN A 130 -11.20 -12.41 25.53
N SER A 131 -12.21 -11.65 25.07
CA SER A 131 -12.80 -11.86 23.74
C SER A 131 -11.78 -11.62 22.63
N ILE A 132 -10.97 -10.55 22.73
CA ILE A 132 -9.93 -10.25 21.74
C ILE A 132 -8.90 -11.38 21.70
N SER A 133 -8.35 -11.78 22.85
CA SER A 133 -7.37 -12.86 22.92
C SER A 133 -7.92 -14.19 22.39
N SER A 134 -9.19 -14.51 22.69
CA SER A 134 -9.84 -15.72 22.17
C SER A 134 -9.91 -15.71 20.65
N VAL A 135 -10.38 -14.62 20.03
CA VAL A 135 -10.50 -14.51 18.57
C VAL A 135 -9.12 -14.46 17.90
N MET A 136 -8.16 -13.71 18.44
CA MET A 136 -6.80 -13.65 17.90
C MET A 136 -6.12 -15.02 17.91
N ASN A 137 -6.29 -15.80 18.98
CA ASN A 137 -5.74 -17.15 19.06
C ASN A 137 -6.46 -18.13 18.12
N GLY A 138 -7.75 -17.96 17.86
CA GLY A 138 -8.47 -18.70 16.82
C GLY A 138 -7.88 -18.44 15.44
N LEU A 139 -7.73 -17.18 15.07
CA LEU A 139 -7.11 -16.76 13.81
C LEU A 139 -5.64 -17.17 13.68
N LEU A 140 -4.89 -17.20 14.80
CA LEU A 140 -3.52 -17.70 14.85
C LEU A 140 -3.46 -19.18 14.47
N LYS A 141 -4.31 -20.01 15.08
CA LYS A 141 -4.40 -21.45 14.76
C LYS A 141 -4.79 -21.70 13.30
N LYS A 142 -5.58 -20.78 12.73
CA LYS A 142 -6.03 -20.82 11.34
C LYS A 142 -4.99 -20.26 10.35
N GLY A 143 -3.84 -19.76 10.80
CA GLY A 143 -2.83 -19.16 9.90
C GLY A 143 -3.30 -17.88 9.21
N ILE A 144 -4.35 -17.23 9.73
CA ILE A 144 -4.83 -15.92 9.29
C ILE A 144 -4.04 -14.82 9.99
N LEU A 145 -3.73 -15.03 11.27
CA LEU A 145 -2.76 -14.24 12.02
C LEU A 145 -1.51 -15.06 12.29
N ALA A 146 -0.40 -14.38 12.53
CA ALA A 146 0.81 -14.99 13.03
C ALA A 146 1.51 -14.06 14.02
N VAL A 147 2.37 -14.65 14.85
CA VAL A 147 3.34 -13.91 15.65
C VAL A 147 4.74 -14.21 15.15
N ALA A 148 5.62 -13.23 15.13
CA ALA A 148 7.01 -13.47 14.75
C ALA A 148 7.73 -14.35 15.79
N GLN A 149 8.63 -15.19 15.31
CA GLN A 149 9.63 -15.82 16.16
C GLN A 149 10.66 -14.76 16.61
N SER A 150 11.23 -14.95 17.80
CA SER A 150 12.27 -14.05 18.31
C SER A 150 13.46 -14.00 17.34
N GLY A 151 13.91 -12.79 16.98
CA GLY A 151 15.05 -12.57 16.07
C GLY A 151 14.68 -12.29 14.61
N VAL A 152 13.39 -12.28 14.26
CA VAL A 152 12.92 -11.80 12.95
C VAL A 152 12.92 -10.27 12.94
N THR A 153 13.47 -9.67 11.88
CA THR A 153 13.44 -8.22 11.65
C THR A 153 12.80 -7.95 10.30
N THR A 154 11.84 -7.03 10.25
CA THR A 154 11.23 -6.57 8.99
C THR A 154 12.21 -5.71 8.19
N GLU A 155 11.95 -5.50 6.90
CA GLU A 155 12.80 -4.71 6.00
C GLU A 155 12.92 -3.24 6.44
N ASP A 156 11.93 -2.72 7.17
CA ASP A 156 11.96 -1.38 7.78
C ASP A 156 12.71 -1.32 9.11
N GLY A 157 13.30 -2.44 9.56
CA GLY A 157 14.16 -2.52 10.74
C GLY A 157 13.44 -2.80 12.06
N ARG A 158 12.13 -3.06 12.08
CA ARG A 158 11.43 -3.43 13.32
C ARG A 158 11.88 -4.82 13.79
N VAL A 159 12.47 -4.87 14.98
CA VAL A 159 12.75 -6.13 15.67
C VAL A 159 11.43 -6.74 16.14
N CYS A 160 11.10 -7.90 15.60
CA CYS A 160 9.85 -8.57 15.88
C CYS A 160 10.01 -9.53 17.07
N THR A 161 8.95 -9.62 17.86
CA THR A 161 8.88 -10.48 19.05
C THR A 161 7.67 -11.41 18.96
N SER A 162 7.53 -12.33 19.91
CA SER A 162 6.32 -13.15 20.06
C SER A 162 5.04 -12.35 20.33
N ARG A 163 5.15 -11.02 20.52
CA ARG A 163 4.03 -10.09 20.70
C ARG A 163 3.73 -9.27 19.45
N THR A 164 4.54 -9.40 18.40
CA THR A 164 4.33 -8.70 17.13
C THR A 164 3.39 -9.53 16.26
N TRP A 165 2.15 -9.07 16.12
CA TRP A 165 1.11 -9.74 15.35
C TRP A 165 1.10 -9.30 13.89
N PHE A 166 1.02 -10.25 12.98
CA PHE A 166 0.94 -10.05 11.55
C PHE A 166 -0.40 -10.56 11.01
N VAL A 167 -0.89 -9.93 9.95
CA VAL A 167 -2.05 -10.40 9.19
C VAL A 167 -1.59 -11.03 7.88
N ASN A 168 -2.10 -12.23 7.57
CA ASN A 168 -1.76 -12.96 6.35
C ASN A 168 -2.13 -12.12 5.11
N PRO A 169 -1.16 -11.72 4.26
CA PRO A 169 -1.45 -10.90 3.09
C PRO A 169 -2.32 -11.60 2.04
N ASN A 170 -2.38 -12.93 2.06
CA ASN A 170 -3.30 -13.68 1.19
C ASN A 170 -4.78 -13.51 1.60
N VAL A 171 -5.05 -12.91 2.76
CA VAL A 171 -6.40 -12.56 3.24
C VAL A 171 -6.62 -11.06 3.14
N MET A 172 -5.72 -10.28 3.75
CA MET A 172 -5.77 -8.82 3.81
C MET A 172 -4.38 -8.23 3.60
N CYS A 173 -4.18 -7.45 2.54
CA CYS A 173 -2.89 -6.89 2.17
C CYS A 173 -2.89 -5.37 2.28
N CYS A 174 -1.93 -4.79 3.02
CA CYS A 174 -1.71 -3.34 3.06
C CYS A 174 -0.43 -3.00 2.29
N SER A 175 -0.33 -3.43 1.04
CA SER A 175 0.83 -3.19 0.19
C SER A 175 0.48 -3.40 -1.29
N PRO A 176 1.24 -2.83 -2.25
CA PRO A 176 1.28 -3.39 -3.59
C PRO A 176 1.68 -4.87 -3.54
N LYS A 177 1.22 -5.68 -4.49
CA LYS A 177 1.50 -7.12 -4.56
C LYS A 177 2.99 -7.44 -4.42
N ASP A 178 3.84 -6.64 -5.06
CA ASP A 178 5.30 -6.85 -5.11
C ASP A 178 6.03 -6.20 -3.93
N GLY A 179 5.30 -5.52 -3.05
CA GLY A 179 5.84 -4.73 -1.94
C GLY A 179 5.60 -5.36 -0.57
N ILE A 180 5.16 -6.61 -0.50
CA ILE A 180 4.97 -7.31 0.79
C ILE A 180 6.34 -7.59 1.39
N ASP A 181 6.53 -7.23 2.65
CA ASP A 181 7.78 -7.42 3.39
C ASP A 181 8.21 -8.90 3.43
N LYS A 182 9.52 -9.17 3.23
CA LYS A 182 10.06 -10.54 3.19
C LYS A 182 9.88 -11.32 4.49
N ALA A 183 9.95 -10.67 5.65
CA ALA A 183 9.72 -11.35 6.91
C ALA A 183 8.26 -11.83 7.00
N THR A 184 7.33 -10.99 6.54
CA THR A 184 5.91 -11.34 6.42
C THR A 184 5.69 -12.51 5.46
N GLN A 185 6.31 -12.47 4.28
CA GLN A 185 6.24 -13.58 3.33
C GLN A 185 6.79 -14.87 3.95
N HIS A 186 7.90 -14.79 4.67
CA HIS A 186 8.51 -15.94 5.35
C HIS A 186 7.59 -16.52 6.43
N ILE A 187 6.98 -15.66 7.26
CA ILE A 187 6.06 -16.08 8.33
C ILE A 187 4.87 -16.85 7.77
N PHE A 188 4.32 -16.41 6.63
CA PHE A 188 3.12 -17.01 6.03
C PHE A 188 3.39 -17.98 4.89
N ARG A 189 4.66 -18.31 4.58
CA ARG A 189 5.04 -19.13 3.42
C ARG A 189 4.22 -20.42 3.29
N ASP A 190 4.03 -21.12 4.40
CA ASP A 190 3.34 -22.42 4.43
C ASP A 190 1.89 -22.32 4.94
N SER A 191 1.45 -21.12 5.30
CA SER A 191 0.10 -20.89 5.81
C SER A 191 -0.93 -21.15 4.73
N LEU A 192 -2.01 -21.82 5.11
CA LEU A 192 -3.17 -22.11 4.24
C LEU A 192 -2.85 -22.88 2.94
N ARG A 193 -1.76 -23.64 2.86
CA ARG A 193 -1.42 -24.48 1.69
C ARG A 193 -1.97 -25.90 1.69
N ASN A 194 -2.38 -26.42 2.86
CA ASN A 194 -2.93 -27.77 3.04
C ASN A 194 -3.74 -27.86 4.36
N PHE A 195 -4.58 -26.88 4.62
CA PHE A 195 -5.29 -26.77 5.89
C PHE A 195 -6.54 -27.66 5.92
N LYS A 196 -7.06 -27.92 7.12
CA LYS A 196 -8.27 -28.70 7.35
C LYS A 196 -9.33 -27.82 7.98
N VAL A 197 -10.59 -28.14 7.71
CA VAL A 197 -11.77 -27.58 8.39
C VAL A 197 -12.26 -28.63 9.37
N GLU A 198 -12.50 -28.26 10.64
CA GLU A 198 -12.81 -29.18 11.74
C GLU A 198 -13.98 -30.13 11.41
N ASP A 199 -14.95 -29.66 10.63
CA ASP A 199 -16.18 -30.40 10.26
C ASP A 199 -16.13 -31.13 8.91
N GLN A 200 -15.03 -31.02 8.15
CA GLN A 200 -14.89 -31.66 6.81
C GLN A 200 -13.91 -32.85 6.80
N GLY A 201 -13.57 -33.38 7.98
CA GLY A 201 -12.78 -34.61 8.13
C GLY A 201 -11.35 -34.50 7.57
N LYS A 202 -10.97 -35.43 6.68
CA LYS A 202 -9.59 -35.52 6.13
C LYS A 202 -9.35 -34.66 4.89
N LYS A 203 -10.36 -33.96 4.37
CA LYS A 203 -10.22 -33.12 3.18
C LYS A 203 -9.21 -31.99 3.44
N LYS A 204 -8.24 -31.86 2.54
CA LYS A 204 -7.24 -30.79 2.57
C LYS A 204 -7.69 -29.67 1.65
N HIS A 205 -7.56 -28.44 2.12
CA HIS A 205 -7.92 -27.22 1.42
C HIS A 205 -6.66 -26.38 1.14
N LYS A 206 -6.74 -25.56 0.09
CA LYS A 206 -5.74 -24.57 -0.29
C LYS A 206 -6.45 -23.32 -0.77
N LEU A 207 -5.83 -22.15 -0.59
CA LEU A 207 -6.37 -20.91 -1.14
C LEU A 207 -6.33 -20.94 -2.68
N PRO A 208 -7.31 -20.30 -3.35
CA PRO A 208 -7.27 -20.08 -4.80
C PRO A 208 -6.05 -19.27 -5.26
N ILE A 209 -5.67 -18.23 -4.51
CA ILE A 209 -4.60 -17.29 -4.84
C ILE A 209 -3.55 -17.24 -3.73
N TYR A 210 -2.28 -17.20 -4.11
CA TYR A 210 -1.17 -16.82 -3.25
C TYR A 210 -0.44 -15.62 -3.87
N LEU A 211 -0.19 -14.59 -3.07
CA LEU A 211 0.54 -13.39 -3.51
C LEU A 211 2.05 -13.61 -3.58
N PHE A 212 2.55 -14.65 -2.89
CA PHE A 212 3.96 -15.03 -2.78
C PHE A 212 4.12 -16.54 -2.53
#